data_AF-A0A7A9W2I3-F1
#
_entry.id   AF-A0A7A9W2I3-F1
#
_cell.length_a   1.000
_cell.length_b   1.000
_cell.length_c   1.000
_cell.angle_alpha   90.00
_cell.angle_beta   90.00
_cell.angle_gamma   90.00
#
_symmetry.space_group_name_H-M   'P 1'
#
loop_
_entity.id
_entity.type
_entity.pdbx_description
1 polymer ?
#
loop_
_entity_poly.entity_id
_entity_poly.type
_entity_poly.pdbx_seq_one_letter_code
_entity_poly.pdbx_strand_id
1 'polypeptide(L)'
;MRIHSPYPASWALAQRIGYLYSEGEIIYLADTPFERLLDIQRQVGQCQTMTSLSQADFEARLEAVFHQNTGESQQIAQDIDQSVDLLSLSEEMPANEDLLNEDSAAPVIRLINAILSEAIKETASDIHIETYEKTMSIRFRIDGVLRTILQPNKKLAALLISRIKVMARLDIAEKRIPQDGRISLRIGRRNIDVRVSTLPSIYGERAVLRLLDKNSLQLSLNNLGMTAADKQDLENLIQLPHGIILVTGPTGSGKSTTLYAILSALNTPGRNILTVEDPVEYELEGIGQTQVNTRVDMSFARGLRAILRQDPDVVMVGEIRDTETAQIAVQASLTGHLVLSTLHTNSASGAVTRLRDMGVESFLLSSSLAGIIAQHLVRRLCPQCRQFTPVSPQQAQMFKYHQLAVTTIGTPVGCPHCHQSGYQGRMAIHEMMVVTPELRAAIHENVDEQALERLVRQQHKALIKNGLQKVISGDTSWDEVMRVASATLESEA
;
A
#
# COMPACT_ATOMS: atom_id res chain seq x y z
N MET A 1 -38.76 4.59 35.41
CA MET A 1 -37.35 5.05 35.50
C MET A 1 -36.57 4.17 34.53
N ARG A 2 -36.09 4.72 33.41
CA ARG A 2 -35.48 3.94 32.31
C ARG A 2 -34.16 3.34 32.79
N ILE A 3 -34.03 2.02 32.72
CA ILE A 3 -32.77 1.31 32.97
C ILE A 3 -31.92 1.52 31.71
N HIS A 4 -30.83 2.28 31.85
CA HIS A 4 -29.80 2.41 30.81
C HIS A 4 -29.22 1.01 30.51
N SER A 5 -28.91 0.76 29.24
CA SER A 5 -28.23 -0.45 28.78
C SER A 5 -27.00 -0.76 29.66
N PRO A 6 -26.80 -2.00 30.13
CA PRO A 6 -25.79 -2.32 31.15
C PRO A 6 -24.38 -2.53 30.58
N TYR A 7 -24.17 -2.31 29.29
CA TYR A 7 -22.86 -2.33 28.64
C TYR A 7 -22.18 -0.97 28.84
N PRO A 8 -20.84 -0.91 29.01
CA PRO A 8 -20.15 0.32 28.64
C PRO A 8 -20.47 0.57 27.16
N ALA A 9 -21.19 1.66 26.88
CA ALA A 9 -21.59 2.01 25.52
C ALA A 9 -20.38 2.30 24.61
N SER A 10 -19.21 2.58 25.18
CA SER A 10 -18.00 2.95 24.46
C SER A 10 -16.71 2.43 25.11
N TRP A 11 -15.67 2.29 24.28
CA TRP A 11 -14.32 1.91 24.67
C TRP A 11 -13.74 2.85 25.73
N ALA A 12 -13.92 4.17 25.58
CA ALA A 12 -13.45 5.17 26.54
C ALA A 12 -14.18 5.07 27.89
N LEU A 13 -15.48 4.76 27.88
CA LEU A 13 -16.23 4.54 29.11
C LEU A 13 -15.73 3.28 29.82
N ALA A 14 -15.53 2.18 29.09
CA ALA A 14 -14.98 0.92 29.61
C ALA A 14 -13.56 1.09 30.18
N GLN A 15 -12.69 1.85 29.49
CA GLN A 15 -11.34 2.17 29.97
C GLN A 15 -11.37 3.06 31.22
N ARG A 16 -12.27 4.05 31.27
CA ARG A 16 -12.43 4.95 32.41
C ARG A 16 -13.03 4.25 33.64
N ILE A 17 -13.96 3.32 33.42
CA ILE A 17 -14.63 2.61 34.53
C ILE A 17 -13.91 1.31 34.93
N GLY A 18 -13.00 0.80 34.10
CA GLY A 18 -12.16 -0.36 34.40
C GLY A 18 -12.87 -1.71 34.30
N TYR A 19 -13.99 -1.79 33.58
CA TYR A 19 -14.67 -3.07 33.31
C TYR A 19 -15.38 -3.07 31.96
N LEU A 20 -15.60 -4.26 31.40
CA LEU A 20 -16.46 -4.50 30.23
C LEU A 20 -17.29 -5.76 30.45
N TYR A 21 -18.46 -5.83 29.81
CA TYR A 21 -19.31 -7.02 29.80
C TYR A 21 -19.45 -7.53 28.36
N SER A 22 -19.10 -8.79 28.13
CA SER A 22 -19.13 -9.42 26.80
C SER A 22 -19.58 -10.88 26.92
N GLU A 23 -20.56 -11.29 26.11
CA GLU A 23 -21.03 -12.69 26.00
C GLU A 23 -21.33 -13.41 27.33
N GLY A 24 -21.78 -12.70 28.38
CA GLY A 24 -22.05 -13.31 29.69
C GLY A 24 -20.89 -13.24 30.69
N GLU A 25 -19.74 -12.70 30.31
CA GLU A 25 -18.54 -12.52 31.13
C GLU A 25 -18.36 -11.05 31.53
N ILE A 26 -18.13 -10.79 32.83
CA ILE A 26 -17.66 -9.49 33.33
C ILE A 26 -16.14 -9.53 33.43
N ILE A 27 -15.47 -8.71 32.64
CA ILE A 27 -14.01 -8.56 32.66
C ILE A 27 -13.68 -7.24 33.33
N TYR A 28 -12.77 -7.24 34.30
CA TYR A 28 -12.43 -6.05 35.08
C TYR A 28 -10.93 -5.96 35.39
N LEU A 29 -10.45 -4.75 35.69
CA LEU A 29 -9.06 -4.53 36.09
C LEU A 29 -8.79 -5.10 37.48
N ALA A 30 -7.62 -5.71 37.68
CA ALA A 30 -7.25 -6.36 38.93
C ALA A 30 -7.28 -5.44 40.18
N ASP A 31 -7.19 -4.12 40.00
CA ASP A 31 -7.26 -3.11 41.05
C ASP A 31 -8.69 -2.61 41.35
N THR A 32 -9.71 -3.20 40.72
CA THR A 32 -11.10 -2.81 40.91
C THR A 32 -11.59 -3.14 42.33
N PRO A 33 -12.07 -2.15 43.12
CA PRO A 33 -12.57 -2.38 44.47
C PRO A 33 -13.76 -3.35 44.51
N PHE A 34 -13.83 -4.19 45.55
CA PHE A 34 -14.89 -5.21 45.69
C PHE A 34 -16.31 -4.63 45.69
N GLU A 35 -16.51 -3.48 46.33
CA GLU A 35 -17.81 -2.77 46.36
C GLU A 35 -18.26 -2.38 44.94
N ARG A 36 -17.31 -2.01 44.09
CA ARG A 36 -17.55 -1.67 42.68
C ARG A 36 -17.94 -2.90 41.88
N LEU A 37 -17.36 -4.07 42.17
CA LEU A 37 -17.72 -5.34 41.51
C LEU A 37 -19.16 -5.74 41.82
N LEU A 38 -19.63 -5.53 43.05
CA LEU A 38 -21.03 -5.77 43.43
C LEU A 38 -21.99 -4.84 42.67
N ASP A 39 -21.62 -3.57 42.51
CA ASP A 39 -22.41 -2.62 41.72
C ASP A 39 -22.44 -3.00 40.24
N ILE A 40 -21.30 -3.42 39.68
CA ILE A 40 -21.21 -3.90 38.29
C ILE A 40 -22.09 -5.13 38.10
N GLN A 41 -21.99 -6.13 38.98
CA GLN A 41 -22.82 -7.34 38.93
C GLN A 41 -24.32 -7.00 39.03
N ARG A 42 -24.69 -6.06 39.90
CA ARG A 42 -26.08 -5.60 40.06
C ARG A 42 -26.60 -4.88 38.82
N GLN A 43 -25.75 -4.11 38.14
CA GLN A 43 -26.10 -3.39 36.90
C GLN A 43 -26.25 -4.34 35.71
N VAL A 44 -25.34 -5.31 35.57
CA VAL A 44 -25.32 -6.30 34.48
C VAL A 44 -26.42 -7.36 34.64
N GLY A 45 -26.80 -7.67 35.87
CA GLY A 45 -27.84 -8.66 36.18
C GLY A 45 -27.26 -10.08 36.19
N GLN A 46 -27.46 -10.85 35.11
CA GLN A 46 -26.95 -12.22 35.02
C GLN A 46 -25.54 -12.23 34.43
N CYS A 47 -24.59 -12.76 35.22
CA CYS A 47 -23.20 -12.95 34.82
C CYS A 47 -22.82 -14.42 35.03
N GLN A 48 -22.21 -15.04 34.02
CA GLN A 48 -21.76 -16.43 34.07
C GLN A 48 -20.35 -16.55 34.68
N THR A 49 -19.46 -15.62 34.34
CA THR A 49 -18.05 -15.64 34.76
C THR A 49 -17.52 -14.23 35.03
N MET A 50 -16.67 -14.07 36.04
CA MET A 50 -15.99 -12.81 36.35
C MET A 50 -14.48 -13.01 36.25
N THR A 51 -13.82 -12.25 35.38
CA THR A 51 -12.40 -12.40 35.06
C THR A 51 -11.64 -11.12 35.37
N SER A 52 -10.63 -11.24 36.24
CA SER A 52 -9.70 -10.15 36.57
C SER A 52 -8.51 -10.18 35.60
N LEU A 53 -8.19 -9.04 34.98
CA LEU A 53 -7.04 -8.90 34.08
C LEU A 53 -6.05 -7.83 34.54
N SER A 54 -4.80 -7.95 34.11
CA SER A 54 -3.82 -6.87 34.20
C SER A 54 -4.24 -5.71 33.28
N GLN A 55 -3.70 -4.50 33.48
CA GLN A 55 -4.04 -3.35 32.63
C GLN A 55 -3.71 -3.60 31.15
N ALA A 56 -2.56 -4.22 30.85
CA ALA A 56 -2.17 -4.53 29.49
C ALA A 56 -3.10 -5.58 28.83
N ASP A 57 -3.48 -6.62 29.58
CA ASP A 57 -4.37 -7.66 29.06
C ASP A 57 -5.82 -7.18 28.92
N PHE A 58 -6.26 -6.32 29.84
CA PHE A 58 -7.57 -5.67 29.77
C PHE A 58 -7.68 -4.80 28.52
N GLU A 59 -6.67 -3.96 28.23
CA GLU A 59 -6.61 -3.15 27.01
C GLU A 59 -6.64 -4.01 25.73
N ALA A 60 -5.85 -5.09 25.69
CA ALA A 60 -5.85 -6.01 24.54
C ALA A 60 -7.21 -6.71 24.34
N ARG A 61 -7.89 -7.06 25.44
CA ARG A 61 -9.23 -7.67 25.39
C ARG A 61 -10.29 -6.67 24.97
N LEU A 62 -10.19 -5.42 25.45
CA LEU A 62 -11.02 -4.30 25.06
C LEU A 62 -10.94 -4.07 23.55
N GLU A 63 -9.72 -3.98 23.01
CA GLU A 63 -9.47 -3.90 21.57
C GLU A 63 -10.14 -5.06 20.82
N ALA A 64 -9.94 -6.31 21.27
CA ALA A 64 -10.52 -7.48 20.60
C ALA A 64 -12.06 -7.46 20.53
N VAL A 65 -12.74 -7.07 21.61
CA VAL A 65 -14.21 -7.02 21.67
C VAL A 65 -14.77 -5.93 20.77
N PHE A 66 -14.21 -4.71 20.81
CA PHE A 66 -14.67 -3.62 19.95
C PHE A 66 -14.25 -3.80 18.47
N HIS A 67 -13.22 -4.60 18.18
CA HIS A 67 -12.83 -4.97 16.80
C HIS A 67 -13.71 -6.05 16.15
N GLN A 68 -14.61 -6.71 16.89
CA GLN A 68 -15.42 -7.84 16.38
C GLN A 68 -16.69 -7.43 15.61
N ASN A 69 -17.11 -6.17 15.59
CA ASN A 69 -18.30 -5.74 14.84
C ASN A 69 -18.05 -5.60 13.33
N THR A 70 -17.92 -6.72 12.61
CA THR A 70 -18.08 -6.74 11.15
C THR A 70 -19.55 -6.45 10.79
N GLY A 71 -19.79 -5.38 10.02
CA GLY A 71 -21.14 -4.98 9.56
C GLY A 71 -21.70 -3.69 10.19
N GLU A 72 -20.95 -3.05 11.09
CA GLU A 72 -21.35 -1.79 11.72
C GLU A 72 -21.57 -0.66 10.71
N SER A 73 -20.72 -0.53 9.70
CA SER A 73 -20.88 0.45 8.61
C SER A 73 -22.18 0.26 7.83
N GLN A 74 -22.59 -1.00 7.60
CA GLN A 74 -23.87 -1.34 6.95
C GLN A 74 -25.07 -1.03 7.85
N GLN A 75 -24.98 -1.36 9.15
CA GLN A 75 -26.05 -1.06 10.11
C GLN A 75 -26.25 0.45 10.28
N ILE A 76 -25.17 1.21 10.51
CA ILE A 76 -25.23 2.68 10.63
C ILE A 76 -25.82 3.32 9.36
N ALA A 77 -25.42 2.85 8.17
CA ALA A 77 -25.96 3.35 6.92
C ALA A 77 -27.46 3.07 6.78
N GLN A 78 -27.92 1.88 7.16
CA GLN A 78 -29.35 1.52 7.15
C GLN A 78 -30.15 2.34 8.16
N ASP A 79 -29.61 2.58 9.36
CA ASP A 79 -30.25 3.39 10.40
C ASP A 79 -30.40 4.84 9.95
N ILE A 80 -29.39 5.40 9.27
CA ILE A 80 -29.48 6.76 8.71
C ILE A 80 -30.49 6.80 7.55
N ASP A 81 -30.53 5.77 6.70
CA ASP A 81 -31.51 5.68 5.61
C ASP A 81 -32.96 5.60 6.12
N GLN A 82 -33.19 5.00 7.28
CA GLN A 82 -34.50 4.91 7.94
C GLN A 82 -34.88 6.17 8.71
N SER A 83 -33.91 7.01 9.09
CA SER A 83 -34.18 8.28 9.75
C SER A 83 -34.78 9.30 8.78
N VAL A 84 -36.00 9.75 9.07
CA VAL A 84 -36.82 10.60 8.16
C VAL A 84 -36.25 12.03 8.03
N ASP A 85 -35.29 12.40 8.87
CA ASP A 85 -34.75 13.76 8.94
C ASP A 85 -33.23 13.81 8.74
N LEU A 86 -32.77 13.52 7.52
CA LEU A 86 -31.37 13.67 7.11
C LEU A 86 -30.87 15.14 7.15
N LEU A 87 -31.79 16.11 7.20
CA LEU A 87 -31.48 17.55 7.16
C LEU A 87 -31.03 18.08 8.53
N SER A 88 -31.51 17.49 9.63
CA SER A 88 -31.09 17.85 11.01
C SER A 88 -29.74 17.25 11.42
N LEU A 89 -29.12 16.41 10.58
CA LEU A 89 -27.79 15.80 10.82
C LEU A 89 -26.60 16.76 10.55
N SER A 90 -26.88 18.04 10.33
CA SER A 90 -25.91 19.05 9.88
C SER A 90 -25.38 19.96 10.99
N GLU A 91 -25.71 19.70 12.26
CA GLU A 91 -25.24 20.52 13.38
C GLU A 91 -23.74 20.32 13.69
N GLU A 92 -23.15 21.41 14.19
CA GLU A 92 -21.73 21.78 14.25
C GLU A 92 -20.71 20.63 14.38
N MET A 93 -19.73 20.64 13.46
CA MET A 93 -18.79 19.54 13.26
C MET A 93 -17.39 19.91 13.76
N PRO A 94 -16.91 19.34 14.89
CA PRO A 94 -15.55 19.57 15.36
C PRO A 94 -14.48 18.97 14.42
N ALA A 95 -13.32 19.62 14.39
CA ALA A 95 -12.25 19.41 13.41
C ALA A 95 -11.17 18.37 13.81
N ASN A 96 -11.11 17.96 15.08
CA ASN A 96 -10.10 17.02 15.58
C ASN A 96 -10.75 16.01 16.54
N GLU A 97 -10.86 14.74 16.13
CA GLU A 97 -11.34 13.67 17.01
C GLU A 97 -10.55 12.37 16.83
N ASP A 98 -10.32 11.70 17.96
CA ASP A 98 -9.92 10.30 18.04
C ASP A 98 -11.11 9.45 17.57
N LEU A 99 -10.88 8.55 16.60
CA LEU A 99 -11.91 7.76 15.92
C LEU A 99 -12.72 6.85 16.89
N LEU A 100 -12.22 6.66 18.11
CA LEU A 100 -12.82 5.83 19.15
C LEU A 100 -13.76 6.60 20.13
N ASN A 101 -13.88 7.92 19.99
CA ASN A 101 -14.77 8.75 20.84
C ASN A 101 -16.13 8.99 20.15
N GLU A 102 -17.10 8.08 20.29
CA GLU A 102 -18.33 8.10 19.48
C GLU A 102 -19.65 8.49 20.18
N ASP A 103 -19.66 8.86 21.46
CA ASP A 103 -20.94 9.01 22.18
C ASP A 103 -21.71 10.32 21.89
N SER A 104 -21.16 11.27 21.12
CA SER A 104 -21.85 12.54 20.76
C SER A 104 -21.71 12.99 19.31
N ALA A 105 -21.10 12.17 18.45
CA ALA A 105 -20.84 12.55 17.07
C ALA A 105 -22.08 12.37 16.17
N ALA A 106 -22.30 13.32 15.25
CA ALA A 106 -23.38 13.23 14.25
C ALA A 106 -23.29 11.89 13.47
N PRO A 107 -24.41 11.24 13.11
CA PRO A 107 -24.43 9.93 12.42
C PRO A 107 -23.53 9.81 11.18
N VAL A 108 -23.34 10.90 10.43
CA VAL A 108 -22.41 10.94 9.28
C VAL A 108 -20.95 10.75 9.71
N ILE A 109 -20.57 11.27 10.88
CA ILE A 109 -19.23 11.12 11.45
C ILE A 109 -18.99 9.65 11.79
N ARG A 110 -19.91 9.01 12.51
CA ARG A 110 -19.82 7.57 12.84
C ARG A 110 -19.72 6.71 11.58
N LEU A 111 -20.49 7.02 10.54
CA LEU A 111 -20.41 6.29 9.28
C LEU A 111 -19.03 6.40 8.63
N ILE A 112 -18.43 7.60 8.58
CA ILE A 112 -17.07 7.78 8.05
C ILE A 112 -16.04 7.04 8.89
N ASN A 113 -16.14 7.12 10.22
CA ASN A 113 -15.23 6.44 11.13
C ASN A 113 -15.31 4.92 10.95
N ALA A 114 -16.53 4.37 10.85
CA ALA A 114 -16.75 2.94 10.57
C ALA A 114 -16.17 2.53 9.21
N ILE A 115 -16.38 3.32 8.15
CA ILE A 115 -15.80 3.06 6.82
C ILE A 115 -14.25 3.06 6.88
N LEU A 116 -13.64 4.02 7.58
CA LEU A 116 -12.18 4.10 7.73
C LEU A 116 -11.64 2.90 8.52
N SER A 117 -12.25 2.58 9.65
CA SER A 117 -11.88 1.43 10.49
C SER A 117 -12.00 0.10 9.74
N GLU A 118 -13.07 -0.09 8.96
CA GLU A 118 -13.27 -1.27 8.12
C GLU A 118 -12.22 -1.34 7.01
N ALA A 119 -11.92 -0.24 6.34
CA ALA A 119 -10.88 -0.19 5.31
C ALA A 119 -9.51 -0.57 5.84
N ILE A 120 -9.16 -0.14 7.06
CA ILE A 120 -7.89 -0.46 7.71
C ILE A 120 -7.84 -1.93 8.12
N LYS A 121 -8.95 -2.45 8.66
CA LYS A 121 -9.10 -3.87 9.02
C LYS A 121 -8.97 -4.78 7.79
N GLU A 122 -9.59 -4.42 6.68
CA GLU A 122 -9.48 -5.15 5.41
C GLU A 122 -8.17 -4.83 4.64
N THR A 123 -7.26 -4.04 5.21
CA THR A 123 -5.98 -3.64 4.59
C THR A 123 -6.13 -2.99 3.21
N ALA A 124 -7.18 -2.20 3.03
CA ALA A 124 -7.45 -1.46 1.82
C ALA A 124 -6.39 -0.36 1.57
N SER A 125 -5.98 -0.22 0.32
CA SER A 125 -5.05 0.83 -0.12
C SER A 125 -5.74 2.16 -0.43
N ASP A 126 -6.94 2.10 -1.01
CA ASP A 126 -7.74 3.28 -1.34
C ASP A 126 -9.21 3.02 -0.97
N ILE A 127 -9.90 4.06 -0.50
CA ILE A 127 -11.36 4.12 -0.36
C ILE A 127 -11.90 5.04 -1.45
N HIS A 128 -12.84 4.53 -2.23
CA HIS A 128 -13.50 5.25 -3.31
C HIS A 128 -14.95 5.53 -2.94
N ILE A 129 -15.34 6.81 -2.96
CA ILE A 129 -16.72 7.26 -2.74
C ILE A 129 -17.21 7.88 -4.03
N GLU A 130 -18.18 7.22 -4.65
CA GLU A 130 -18.57 7.47 -6.02
C GLU A 130 -20.08 7.68 -6.12
N THR A 131 -20.48 8.80 -6.74
CA THR A 131 -21.89 9.14 -6.95
C THR A 131 -22.27 8.93 -8.41
N TYR A 132 -23.38 8.25 -8.64
CA TYR A 132 -23.99 7.99 -9.96
C TYR A 132 -25.36 8.68 -10.07
N GLU A 133 -26.06 8.47 -11.18
CA GLU A 133 -27.36 9.11 -11.44
C GLU A 133 -28.38 8.79 -10.35
N LYS A 134 -28.51 7.52 -9.99
CA LYS A 134 -29.54 7.03 -9.04
C LYS A 134 -28.97 6.44 -7.75
N THR A 135 -27.69 6.09 -7.74
CA THR A 135 -27.04 5.38 -6.63
C THR A 135 -25.75 6.08 -6.21
N MET A 136 -25.25 5.74 -5.03
CA MET A 136 -23.86 5.98 -4.67
C MET A 136 -23.21 4.65 -4.25
N SER A 137 -21.90 4.56 -4.38
CA SER A 137 -21.14 3.37 -4.06
C SER A 137 -19.87 3.72 -3.32
N ILE A 138 -19.59 2.95 -2.28
CA ILE A 138 -18.33 3.01 -1.53
C ILE A 138 -17.59 1.70 -1.83
N ARG A 139 -16.39 1.84 -2.38
CA ARG A 139 -15.56 0.72 -2.82
C ARG A 139 -14.17 0.81 -2.20
N PHE A 140 -13.62 -0.32 -1.78
CA PHE A 140 -12.23 -0.40 -1.34
C PHE A 140 -11.36 -0.98 -2.43
N ARG A 141 -10.13 -0.50 -2.55
CA ARG A 141 -9.07 -1.17 -3.31
C ARG A 141 -8.27 -2.05 -2.37
N ILE A 142 -8.53 -3.35 -2.41
CA ILE A 142 -7.84 -4.36 -1.60
C ILE A 142 -6.99 -5.20 -2.55
N ASP A 143 -5.69 -5.29 -2.27
CA ASP A 143 -4.74 -6.00 -3.12
C ASP A 143 -4.78 -5.61 -4.60
N GLY A 144 -5.06 -4.33 -4.88
CA GLY A 144 -5.15 -3.77 -6.23
C GLY A 144 -6.52 -3.91 -6.90
N VAL A 145 -7.43 -4.70 -6.34
CA VAL A 145 -8.78 -4.96 -6.89
C VAL A 145 -9.82 -4.09 -6.20
N LEU A 146 -10.73 -3.50 -6.98
CA LEU A 146 -11.84 -2.73 -6.45
C LEU A 146 -12.98 -3.66 -6.03
N ARG A 147 -13.43 -3.52 -4.79
CA ARG A 147 -14.55 -4.27 -4.20
C ARG A 147 -15.60 -3.30 -3.68
N THR A 148 -16.87 -3.52 -4.04
CA THR A 148 -17.98 -2.76 -3.47
C THR A 148 -18.27 -3.22 -2.05
N ILE A 149 -18.28 -2.28 -1.11
CA ILE A 149 -18.48 -2.53 0.32
C ILE A 149 -19.90 -2.12 0.73
N LEU A 150 -20.31 -0.93 0.29
CA LEU A 150 -21.59 -0.34 0.65
C LEU A 150 -22.20 0.40 -0.54
N GLN A 151 -23.53 0.38 -0.63
CA GLN A 151 -24.32 1.18 -1.58
C GLN A 151 -25.45 1.90 -0.83
N PRO A 152 -25.11 2.96 -0.08
CA PRO A 152 -26.10 3.67 0.73
C PRO A 152 -26.96 4.61 -0.14
N ASN A 153 -27.98 5.26 0.44
CA ASN A 153 -28.79 6.23 -0.27
C ASN A 153 -27.94 7.38 -0.83
N LYS A 154 -28.14 7.72 -2.11
CA LYS A 154 -27.43 8.80 -2.81
C LYS A 154 -27.43 10.14 -2.05
N LYS A 155 -28.45 10.44 -1.26
CA LYS A 155 -28.53 11.66 -0.45
C LYS A 155 -27.34 11.80 0.52
N LEU A 156 -26.78 10.69 0.99
CA LEU A 156 -25.62 10.68 1.89
C LEU A 156 -24.32 11.14 1.22
N ALA A 157 -24.23 11.10 -0.12
CA ALA A 157 -23.01 11.46 -0.84
C ALA A 157 -22.54 12.87 -0.48
N ALA A 158 -23.45 13.87 -0.49
CA ALA A 158 -23.09 15.25 -0.19
C ALA A 158 -22.61 15.43 1.27
N LEU A 159 -23.22 14.72 2.21
CA LEU A 159 -22.85 14.77 3.64
C LEU A 159 -21.50 14.12 3.89
N LEU A 160 -21.24 12.96 3.28
CA LEU A 160 -19.96 12.25 3.38
C LEU A 160 -18.81 13.09 2.78
N ILE A 161 -19.00 13.64 1.58
CA ILE A 161 -17.99 14.51 0.95
C ILE A 161 -17.74 15.75 1.82
N SER A 162 -18.79 16.37 2.37
CA SER A 162 -18.64 17.52 3.26
C SER A 162 -17.81 17.17 4.50
N ARG A 163 -18.07 16.03 5.16
CA ARG A 163 -17.27 15.58 6.31
C ARG A 163 -15.81 15.34 5.93
N ILE A 164 -15.56 14.70 4.79
CA ILE A 164 -14.19 14.46 4.30
C ILE A 164 -13.46 15.77 4.07
N LYS A 165 -14.12 16.75 3.46
CA LYS A 165 -13.55 18.08 3.25
C LYS A 165 -13.20 18.78 4.56
N VAL A 166 -14.08 18.72 5.57
CA VAL A 166 -13.79 19.25 6.91
C VAL A 166 -12.54 18.59 7.50
N MET A 167 -12.47 17.25 7.51
CA MET A 167 -11.34 16.51 8.07
C MET A 167 -10.02 16.83 7.36
N ALA A 168 -10.06 17.04 6.05
CA ALA A 168 -8.90 17.35 5.22
C ALA A 168 -8.60 18.86 5.08
N ARG A 169 -9.35 19.73 5.79
CA ARG A 169 -9.26 21.20 5.74
C ARG A 169 -9.44 21.78 4.33
N LEU A 170 -10.38 21.23 3.57
CA LEU A 170 -10.75 21.65 2.21
C LEU A 170 -11.95 22.61 2.22
N ASP A 171 -12.14 23.34 1.13
CA ASP A 171 -13.28 24.26 0.98
C ASP A 171 -14.57 23.47 0.66
N ILE A 172 -15.52 23.53 1.60
CA ILE A 172 -16.82 22.84 1.52
C ILE A 172 -17.76 23.49 0.50
N ALA A 173 -17.66 24.81 0.35
CA ALA A 173 -18.52 25.58 -0.55
C ALA A 173 -18.10 25.40 -2.02
N GLU A 174 -16.79 25.26 -2.27
CA GLU A 174 -16.27 24.99 -3.60
C GLU A 174 -16.43 23.51 -3.99
N LYS A 175 -17.10 23.25 -5.12
CA LYS A 175 -17.42 21.90 -5.63
C LYS A 175 -17.11 21.73 -7.11
N ARG A 176 -16.55 22.76 -7.75
CA ARG A 176 -16.38 22.85 -9.21
C ARG A 176 -14.94 22.63 -9.64
N ILE A 177 -13.99 22.63 -8.71
CA ILE A 177 -12.58 22.35 -8.96
C ILE A 177 -12.11 21.16 -8.12
N PRO A 178 -11.09 20.40 -8.58
CA PRO A 178 -10.44 19.40 -7.77
C PRO A 178 -9.82 20.02 -6.51
N GLN A 179 -9.82 19.27 -5.41
CA GLN A 179 -9.16 19.67 -4.16
C GLN A 179 -8.42 18.47 -3.55
N ASP A 180 -7.25 18.72 -3.00
CA ASP A 180 -6.40 17.70 -2.39
C ASP A 180 -6.01 18.11 -0.96
N GLY A 181 -6.03 17.15 -0.04
CA GLY A 181 -5.73 17.39 1.37
C GLY A 181 -5.14 16.16 2.05
N ARG A 182 -4.85 16.30 3.34
CA ARG A 182 -4.35 15.20 4.18
C ARG A 182 -5.11 15.15 5.49
N ILE A 183 -5.30 13.95 6.01
CA ILE A 183 -5.88 13.68 7.33
C ILE A 183 -4.91 12.79 8.08
N SER A 184 -4.53 13.16 9.30
CA SER A 184 -3.80 12.27 10.19
C SER A 184 -4.79 11.60 11.13
N LEU A 185 -4.90 10.28 11.02
CA LEU A 185 -5.78 9.45 11.83
C LEU A 185 -4.95 8.64 12.82
N ARG A 186 -5.46 8.52 14.04
CA ARG A 186 -4.94 7.59 15.04
C ARG A 186 -6.02 6.57 15.35
N ILE A 187 -5.70 5.29 15.16
CA ILE A 187 -6.59 4.17 15.52
C ILE A 187 -5.80 3.23 16.41
N GLY A 188 -6.12 3.22 17.70
CA GLY A 188 -5.34 2.52 18.72
C GLY A 188 -3.87 2.98 18.72
N ARG A 189 -2.95 2.06 18.40
CA ARG A 189 -1.51 2.33 18.26
C ARG A 189 -1.05 2.65 16.83
N ARG A 190 -1.93 2.59 15.84
CA ARG A 190 -1.58 2.87 14.44
C ARG A 190 -1.79 4.33 14.10
N ASN A 191 -0.76 4.95 13.53
CA ASN A 191 -0.81 6.29 12.96
C ASN A 191 -0.93 6.15 11.44
N ILE A 192 -2.05 6.61 10.90
CA ILE A 192 -2.39 6.43 9.49
C ILE A 192 -2.52 7.82 8.88
N ASP A 193 -1.69 8.10 7.88
CA ASP A 193 -1.82 9.30 7.08
C ASP A 193 -2.75 8.99 5.91
N VAL A 194 -3.75 9.84 5.70
CA VAL A 194 -4.73 9.66 4.64
C VAL A 194 -4.62 10.82 3.67
N ARG A 195 -4.29 10.52 2.42
CA ARG A 195 -4.37 11.52 1.34
C ARG A 195 -5.77 11.54 0.77
N VAL A 196 -6.34 12.72 0.68
CA VAL A 196 -7.71 12.94 0.21
C VAL A 196 -7.67 13.69 -1.10
N SER A 197 -8.41 13.22 -2.09
CA SER A 197 -8.65 13.95 -3.33
C SER A 197 -10.16 13.97 -3.61
N THR A 198 -10.70 15.16 -3.86
CA THR A 198 -12.10 15.35 -4.29
C THR A 198 -12.12 15.87 -5.72
N LEU A 199 -12.96 15.28 -6.56
CA LEU A 199 -13.07 15.60 -7.98
C LEU A 199 -14.54 15.89 -8.35
N PRO A 200 -14.84 17.02 -9.00
CA PRO A 200 -16.16 17.29 -9.57
C PRO A 200 -16.56 16.22 -10.59
N SER A 201 -17.83 15.81 -10.57
CA SER A 201 -18.41 14.84 -11.49
C SER A 201 -19.84 15.24 -11.88
N ILE A 202 -20.42 14.53 -12.85
CA ILE A 202 -21.75 14.83 -13.40
C ILE A 202 -22.84 14.78 -12.30
N TYR A 203 -22.69 13.88 -11.33
CA TYR A 203 -23.69 13.61 -10.29
C TYR A 203 -23.28 14.07 -8.89
N GLY A 204 -22.39 15.06 -8.80
CA GLY A 204 -21.82 15.56 -7.54
C GLY A 204 -20.31 15.36 -7.52
N GLU A 205 -19.71 15.32 -6.33
CA GLU A 205 -18.27 15.09 -6.19
C GLU A 205 -17.97 13.60 -6.01
N ARG A 206 -16.77 13.20 -6.42
CA ARG A 206 -16.15 11.92 -6.09
C ARG A 206 -15.05 12.19 -5.08
N ALA A 207 -14.86 11.29 -4.12
CA ALA A 207 -13.70 11.34 -3.23
C ALA A 207 -12.90 10.03 -3.30
N VAL A 208 -11.59 10.17 -3.23
CA VAL A 208 -10.65 9.05 -3.07
C VAL A 208 -9.80 9.35 -1.84
N LEU A 209 -9.75 8.40 -0.91
CA LEU A 209 -8.92 8.45 0.28
C LEU A 209 -7.87 7.36 0.17
N ARG A 210 -6.60 7.72 0.05
CA ARG A 210 -5.48 6.77 0.06
C ARG A 210 -4.95 6.62 1.46
N LEU A 211 -4.97 5.40 1.98
CA LEU A 211 -4.53 5.07 3.34
C LEU A 211 -3.04 4.73 3.32
N LEU A 212 -2.25 5.45 4.12
CA LEU A 212 -0.81 5.24 4.28
C LEU A 212 -0.54 4.90 5.75
N ASP A 213 -0.35 3.60 6.03
CA ASP A 213 0.01 3.13 7.37
C ASP A 213 1.52 3.28 7.59
N LYS A 214 1.91 4.28 8.39
CA LYS A 214 3.31 4.60 8.70
C LYS A 214 4.04 3.46 9.43
N ASN A 215 3.30 2.64 10.18
CA ASN A 215 3.88 1.58 11.01
C ASN A 215 3.97 0.23 10.27
N SER A 216 3.28 0.09 9.13
CA SER A 216 3.21 -1.17 8.37
C SER A 216 4.45 -1.49 7.52
N LEU A 217 5.31 -0.48 7.28
CA LEU A 217 6.44 -0.62 6.37
C LEU A 217 7.63 -1.28 7.04
N GLN A 218 7.66 -2.62 6.94
CA GLN A 218 8.88 -3.38 7.18
C GLN A 218 9.84 -3.23 5.99
N LEU A 219 10.54 -2.10 5.93
CA LEU A 219 11.54 -1.76 4.91
C LEU A 219 12.80 -2.60 5.08
N SER A 220 12.75 -3.84 4.59
CA SER A 220 13.90 -4.76 4.57
C SER A 220 13.99 -5.44 3.22
N LEU A 221 15.22 -5.59 2.72
CA LEU A 221 15.51 -6.38 1.52
C LEU A 221 15.00 -7.82 1.63
N ASN A 222 14.97 -8.38 2.86
CA ASN A 222 14.45 -9.72 3.12
C ASN A 222 12.94 -9.86 2.82
N ASN A 223 12.19 -8.77 2.90
CA ASN A 223 10.74 -8.78 2.77
C ASN A 223 10.26 -8.49 1.33
N LEU A 224 11.17 -8.22 0.40
CA LEU A 224 10.82 -7.91 -0.99
C LEU A 224 10.33 -9.13 -1.78
N GLY A 225 10.55 -10.35 -1.28
CA GLY A 225 10.16 -11.58 -1.98
C GLY A 225 11.06 -11.89 -3.18
N MET A 226 12.32 -11.44 -3.12
CA MET A 226 13.38 -11.81 -4.05
C MET A 226 13.84 -13.25 -3.82
N THR A 227 14.35 -13.91 -4.86
CA THR A 227 15.04 -15.19 -4.65
C THR A 227 16.39 -14.95 -3.98
N ALA A 228 16.99 -15.98 -3.39
CA ALA A 228 18.29 -15.84 -2.74
C ALA A 228 19.38 -15.28 -3.69
N ALA A 229 19.35 -15.70 -4.96
CA ALA A 229 20.26 -15.20 -6.00
C ALA A 229 20.00 -13.71 -6.30
N ASP A 230 18.74 -13.35 -6.60
CA ASP A 230 18.37 -11.95 -6.90
C ASP A 230 18.71 -11.01 -5.74
N LYS A 231 18.50 -11.49 -4.50
CA LYS A 231 18.83 -10.75 -3.29
C LYS A 231 20.34 -10.53 -3.16
N GLN A 232 21.14 -11.56 -3.40
CA GLN A 232 22.60 -11.45 -3.36
C GLN A 232 23.11 -10.49 -4.43
N ASP A 233 22.55 -10.54 -5.65
CA ASP A 233 22.88 -9.62 -6.73
C ASP A 233 22.53 -8.18 -6.35
N LEU A 234 21.37 -7.95 -5.74
CA LEU A 234 21.00 -6.64 -5.23
C LEU A 234 21.93 -6.16 -4.12
N GLU A 235 22.25 -7.01 -3.15
CA GLU A 235 23.19 -6.70 -2.08
C GLU A 235 24.57 -6.32 -2.64
N ASN A 236 25.03 -6.97 -3.72
CA ASN A 236 26.27 -6.61 -4.39
C ASN A 236 26.15 -5.26 -5.13
N LEU A 237 25.05 -5.04 -5.85
CA LEU A 237 24.81 -3.80 -6.61
C LEU A 237 24.81 -2.56 -5.71
N ILE A 238 24.15 -2.62 -4.56
CA ILE A 238 24.00 -1.45 -3.67
C ILE A 238 25.29 -1.13 -2.88
N GLN A 239 26.29 -2.01 -2.92
CA GLN A 239 27.62 -1.77 -2.36
C GLN A 239 28.58 -1.13 -3.36
N LEU A 240 28.18 -0.97 -4.63
CA LEU A 240 28.99 -0.25 -5.61
C LEU A 240 29.19 1.21 -5.18
N PRO A 241 30.39 1.77 -5.39
CA PRO A 241 30.66 3.16 -5.05
C PRO A 241 29.86 4.13 -5.92
N HIS A 242 29.59 3.74 -7.17
CA HIS A 242 28.87 4.57 -8.13
C HIS A 242 28.17 3.72 -9.19
N GLY A 243 27.25 4.35 -9.91
CA GLY A 243 26.45 3.72 -10.97
C GLY A 243 24.97 3.96 -10.80
N ILE A 244 24.17 3.59 -11.80
CA ILE A 244 22.72 3.73 -11.77
C ILE A 244 22.06 2.38 -11.52
N ILE A 245 21.19 2.32 -10.52
CA ILE A 245 20.27 1.20 -10.29
C ILE A 245 18.85 1.69 -10.53
N LEU A 246 18.14 1.02 -11.44
CA LEU A 246 16.77 1.37 -11.80
C LEU A 246 15.80 0.32 -11.31
N VAL A 247 14.71 0.75 -10.66
CA VAL A 247 13.55 -0.11 -10.41
C VAL A 247 12.46 0.27 -11.41
N THR A 248 12.05 -0.67 -12.25
CA THR A 248 11.05 -0.44 -13.29
C THR A 248 9.82 -1.31 -13.12
N GLY A 249 8.74 -0.91 -13.77
CA GLY A 249 7.43 -1.56 -13.71
C GLY A 249 6.29 -0.53 -13.81
N PRO A 250 5.05 -0.98 -13.98
CA PRO A 250 3.89 -0.08 -14.07
C PRO A 250 3.58 0.62 -12.73
N THR A 251 2.58 1.50 -12.75
CA THR A 251 2.04 2.11 -11.52
C THR A 251 1.54 1.03 -10.56
N GLY A 252 1.88 1.17 -9.28
CA GLY A 252 1.45 0.20 -8.25
C GLY A 252 2.22 -1.12 -8.25
N SER A 253 3.35 -1.23 -8.95
CA SER A 253 4.20 -2.42 -8.93
C SER A 253 5.13 -2.52 -7.71
N GLY A 254 5.09 -1.56 -6.79
CA GLY A 254 5.90 -1.56 -5.55
C GLY A 254 7.30 -0.98 -5.71
N LYS A 255 7.58 -0.20 -6.76
CA LYS A 255 8.91 0.40 -7.03
C LYS A 255 9.43 1.22 -5.86
N SER A 256 8.61 2.14 -5.33
CA SER A 256 8.99 3.00 -4.20
C SER A 256 9.28 2.17 -2.94
N THR A 257 8.52 1.09 -2.71
CA THR A 257 8.77 0.17 -1.57
C THR A 257 10.14 -0.51 -1.70
N THR A 258 10.50 -0.96 -2.90
CA THR A 258 11.83 -1.55 -3.17
C THR A 258 12.95 -0.53 -3.01
N LEU A 259 12.78 0.69 -3.55
CA LEU A 259 13.75 1.77 -3.37
C LEU A 259 13.94 2.15 -1.91
N TYR A 260 12.85 2.26 -1.14
CA TYR A 260 12.94 2.58 0.28
C TYR A 260 13.62 1.46 1.07
N ALA A 261 13.39 0.18 0.72
CA ALA A 261 14.10 -0.93 1.34
C ALA A 261 15.61 -0.92 1.02
N ILE A 262 15.99 -0.53 -0.20
CA ILE A 262 17.39 -0.31 -0.58
C ILE A 262 17.99 0.86 0.23
N LEU A 263 17.30 2.00 0.28
CA LEU A 263 17.75 3.17 1.03
C LEU A 263 17.93 2.85 2.51
N SER A 264 16.99 2.15 3.14
CA SER A 264 17.11 1.70 4.53
C SER A 264 18.29 0.75 4.74
N ALA A 265 18.62 -0.10 3.78
CA ALA A 265 19.80 -0.97 3.86
C ALA A 265 21.13 -0.21 3.72
N LEU A 266 21.13 0.91 3.01
CA LEU A 266 22.30 1.77 2.81
C LEU A 266 22.48 2.80 3.93
N ASN A 267 21.43 3.08 4.69
CA ASN A 267 21.36 4.09 5.74
C ASN A 267 22.30 3.74 6.90
N THR A 268 23.54 4.17 6.76
CA THR A 268 24.62 3.99 7.73
C THR A 268 25.24 5.35 8.00
N PRO A 269 25.75 5.63 9.22
CA PRO A 269 26.30 6.95 9.56
C PRO A 269 27.45 7.44 8.67
N GLY A 270 28.10 6.53 7.92
CA GLY A 270 29.19 6.85 7.01
C GLY A 270 28.77 7.17 5.58
N ARG A 271 27.47 7.27 5.28
CA ARG A 271 26.96 7.63 3.95
C ARG A 271 25.98 8.79 4.04
N ASN A 272 26.20 9.81 3.21
CA ASN A 272 25.25 10.89 2.99
C ASN A 272 24.25 10.51 1.90
N ILE A 273 22.98 10.31 2.28
CA ILE A 273 21.92 9.84 1.38
C ILE A 273 20.87 10.95 1.23
N LEU A 274 20.65 11.37 -0.02
CA LEU A 274 19.74 12.47 -0.34
C LEU A 274 18.75 12.06 -1.45
N THR A 275 17.50 12.50 -1.35
CA THR A 275 16.44 12.13 -2.31
C THR A 275 15.67 13.32 -2.87
N VAL A 276 15.15 13.19 -4.10
CA VAL A 276 14.12 14.09 -4.68
C VAL A 276 12.89 13.27 -5.04
N GLU A 277 11.73 13.62 -4.50
CA GLU A 277 10.50 12.81 -4.60
C GLU A 277 9.25 13.67 -4.89
N ASP A 278 8.23 13.06 -5.52
CA ASP A 278 6.97 13.73 -5.87
C ASP A 278 5.74 12.86 -5.61
N PRO A 279 5.15 12.89 -4.39
CA PRO A 279 5.68 13.49 -3.16
C PRO A 279 6.57 12.51 -2.38
N VAL A 280 7.11 12.97 -1.23
CA VAL A 280 7.72 12.06 -0.25
C VAL A 280 6.62 11.17 0.35
N GLU A 281 6.79 9.85 0.24
CA GLU A 281 5.78 8.88 0.67
C GLU A 281 5.82 8.62 2.18
N TYR A 282 7.04 8.41 2.71
CA TYR A 282 7.29 8.22 4.15
C TYR A 282 8.59 8.92 4.52
N GLU A 283 8.67 9.37 5.76
CA GLU A 283 9.89 9.92 6.33
C GLU A 283 10.83 8.77 6.73
N LEU A 284 12.05 8.80 6.20
CA LEU A 284 13.13 7.88 6.52
C LEU A 284 14.14 8.59 7.41
N GLU A 285 14.17 8.22 8.69
CA GLU A 285 15.13 8.78 9.64
C GLU A 285 16.58 8.56 9.14
N GLY A 286 17.39 9.62 9.17
CA GLY A 286 18.78 9.60 8.69
C GLY A 286 18.97 9.88 7.20
N ILE A 287 17.88 10.05 6.43
CA ILE A 287 17.95 10.34 4.98
C ILE A 287 17.39 11.74 4.70
N GLY A 288 18.12 12.56 3.95
CA GLY A 288 17.66 13.90 3.57
C GLY A 288 16.69 13.86 2.38
N GLN A 289 15.39 13.93 2.65
CA GLN A 289 14.36 13.84 1.61
C GLN A 289 13.85 15.21 1.16
N THR A 290 13.99 15.52 -0.12
CA THR A 290 13.50 16.76 -0.74
C THR A 290 12.25 16.47 -1.58
N GLN A 291 11.18 17.23 -1.37
CA GLN A 291 9.98 17.12 -2.19
C GLN A 291 10.00 18.09 -3.37
N VAL A 292 9.56 17.63 -4.55
CA VAL A 292 9.22 18.48 -5.69
C VAL A 292 8.16 19.50 -5.28
N ASN A 293 8.34 20.74 -5.72
CA ASN A 293 7.42 21.84 -5.40
C ASN A 293 7.27 22.77 -6.60
N THR A 294 6.20 22.55 -7.36
CA THR A 294 5.87 23.32 -8.57
C THR A 294 5.58 24.79 -8.31
N ARG A 295 5.18 25.19 -7.08
CA ARG A 295 4.87 26.59 -6.75
C ARG A 295 6.10 27.49 -6.75
N VAL A 296 7.29 26.91 -6.55
CA VAL A 296 8.58 27.60 -6.54
C VAL A 296 9.52 27.10 -7.62
N ASP A 297 8.97 26.37 -8.60
CA ASP A 297 9.70 25.76 -9.72
C ASP A 297 10.84 24.83 -9.24
N MET A 298 10.59 24.06 -8.18
CA MET A 298 11.49 23.00 -7.70
C MET A 298 11.11 21.69 -8.39
N SER A 299 11.66 21.44 -9.58
CA SER A 299 11.49 20.22 -10.37
C SER A 299 12.47 19.10 -9.97
N PHE A 300 12.30 17.89 -10.51
CA PHE A 300 13.26 16.78 -10.35
C PHE A 300 14.68 17.18 -10.78
N ALA A 301 14.84 17.72 -11.99
CA ALA A 301 16.14 18.16 -12.50
C ALA A 301 16.78 19.24 -11.62
N ARG A 302 16.01 20.23 -11.14
CA ARG A 302 16.53 21.29 -10.28
C ARG A 302 16.91 20.77 -8.90
N GLY A 303 16.07 19.93 -8.30
CA GLY A 303 16.32 19.27 -7.02
C GLY A 303 17.57 18.39 -7.08
N LEU A 304 17.70 17.58 -8.14
CA LEU A 304 18.84 16.69 -8.33
C LEU A 304 20.15 17.48 -8.46
N ARG A 305 20.18 18.57 -9.24
CA ARG A 305 21.35 19.46 -9.30
C ARG A 305 21.70 20.07 -7.95
N ALA A 306 20.70 20.40 -7.13
CA ALA A 306 20.93 20.95 -5.81
C ALA A 306 21.56 19.91 -4.88
N ILE A 307 21.04 18.69 -4.89
CA ILE A 307 21.57 17.56 -4.13
C ILE A 307 23.02 17.26 -4.47
N LEU A 308 23.41 17.30 -5.74
CA LEU A 308 24.81 17.06 -6.14
C LEU A 308 25.81 18.11 -5.62
N ARG A 309 25.33 19.22 -5.05
CA ARG A 309 26.17 20.21 -4.35
C ARG A 309 26.14 20.06 -2.82
N GLN A 310 25.60 18.95 -2.33
CA GLN A 310 25.48 18.64 -0.90
C GLN A 310 26.39 17.50 -0.47
N ASP A 311 27.40 17.16 -1.29
CA ASP A 311 28.36 16.08 -1.02
C ASP A 311 27.68 14.71 -0.74
N PRO A 312 26.72 14.24 -1.59
CA PRO A 312 26.06 12.97 -1.37
C PRO A 312 26.95 11.78 -1.77
N ASP A 313 26.78 10.64 -1.11
CA ASP A 313 27.30 9.34 -1.57
C ASP A 313 26.25 8.62 -2.43
N VAL A 314 24.99 8.67 -1.98
CA VAL A 314 23.84 8.02 -2.63
C VAL A 314 22.78 9.06 -2.93
N VAL A 315 22.29 9.05 -4.16
CA VAL A 315 21.22 9.94 -4.61
C VAL A 315 20.04 9.11 -5.09
N MET A 316 18.83 9.40 -4.60
CA MET A 316 17.60 8.82 -5.13
C MET A 316 16.74 9.87 -5.82
N VAL A 317 16.34 9.57 -7.06
CA VAL A 317 15.39 10.39 -7.82
C VAL A 317 14.11 9.58 -7.96
N GLY A 318 12.97 10.12 -7.52
CA GLY A 318 11.71 9.39 -7.48
C GLY A 318 11.38 8.70 -8.80
N GLU A 319 11.62 9.40 -9.92
CA GLU A 319 11.55 8.85 -11.27
C GLU A 319 12.29 9.72 -12.29
N ILE A 320 12.73 9.11 -13.38
CA ILE A 320 13.27 9.83 -14.54
C ILE A 320 12.16 9.91 -15.60
N ARG A 321 11.61 11.11 -15.82
CA ARG A 321 10.54 11.36 -16.80
C ARG A 321 11.02 12.01 -18.09
N ASP A 322 12.12 12.75 -18.02
CA ASP A 322 12.60 13.63 -19.07
C ASP A 322 14.10 13.50 -19.30
N THR A 323 14.54 13.99 -20.46
CA THR A 323 15.94 14.02 -20.91
C THR A 323 16.86 14.73 -19.94
N GLU A 324 16.40 15.86 -19.37
CA GLU A 324 17.22 16.69 -18.49
C GLU A 324 17.59 15.93 -17.20
N THR A 325 16.60 15.34 -16.55
CA THR A 325 16.77 14.52 -15.34
C THR A 325 17.61 13.28 -15.65
N ALA A 326 17.39 12.62 -16.79
CA ALA A 326 18.17 11.47 -17.22
C ALA A 326 19.66 11.82 -17.40
N GLN A 327 19.96 12.93 -18.08
CA GLN A 327 21.33 13.39 -18.30
C GLN A 327 22.04 13.69 -16.98
N ILE A 328 21.37 14.37 -16.05
CA ILE A 328 21.98 14.70 -14.74
C ILE A 328 22.23 13.42 -13.94
N ALA A 329 21.30 12.45 -13.93
CA ALA A 329 21.47 11.18 -13.25
C ALA A 329 22.67 10.38 -13.80
N VAL A 330 22.84 10.38 -15.12
CA VAL A 330 23.99 9.76 -15.79
C VAL A 330 25.29 10.45 -15.42
N GLN A 331 25.34 11.78 -15.50
CA GLN A 331 26.54 12.52 -15.10
C GLN A 331 26.90 12.28 -13.63
N ALA A 332 25.92 12.31 -12.73
CA ALA A 332 26.12 12.02 -11.31
C ALA A 332 26.77 10.64 -11.09
N SER A 333 26.29 9.63 -11.81
CA SER A 333 26.84 8.27 -11.69
C SER A 333 28.28 8.14 -12.21
N LEU A 334 28.66 8.95 -13.20
CA LEU A 334 30.01 8.99 -13.74
C LEU A 334 30.98 9.80 -12.87
N THR A 335 30.45 10.73 -12.07
CA THR A 335 31.23 11.51 -11.10
C THR A 335 31.26 10.89 -9.71
N GLY A 336 31.04 9.57 -9.60
CA GLY A 336 31.26 8.84 -8.35
C GLY A 336 30.07 8.69 -7.42
N HIS A 337 28.84 8.92 -7.88
CA HIS A 337 27.63 8.76 -7.05
C HIS A 337 26.89 7.46 -7.37
N LEU A 338 26.33 6.80 -6.34
CA LEU A 338 25.34 5.75 -6.55
C LEU A 338 23.96 6.38 -6.74
N VAL A 339 23.37 6.22 -7.92
CA VAL A 339 22.08 6.81 -8.28
C VAL A 339 20.99 5.74 -8.32
N LEU A 340 19.94 5.95 -7.55
CA LEU A 340 18.74 5.11 -7.51
C LEU A 340 17.59 5.85 -8.19
N SER A 341 16.84 5.20 -9.05
CA SER A 341 15.66 5.83 -9.67
C SER A 341 14.62 4.82 -10.13
N THR A 342 13.47 5.32 -10.58
CA THR A 342 12.45 4.52 -11.23
C THR A 342 12.18 4.92 -12.68
N LEU A 343 11.71 3.95 -13.46
CA LEU A 343 11.10 4.13 -14.77
C LEU A 343 9.77 3.38 -14.83
N HIS A 344 8.96 3.70 -15.84
CA HIS A 344 7.71 2.98 -16.12
C HIS A 344 7.86 2.18 -17.42
N THR A 345 8.63 1.09 -17.36
CA THR A 345 8.75 0.09 -18.46
C THR A 345 8.28 -1.27 -17.99
N ASN A 346 7.90 -2.14 -18.93
CA ASN A 346 7.37 -3.49 -18.62
C ASN A 346 8.46 -4.56 -18.50
N SER A 347 9.68 -4.27 -18.97
CA SER A 347 10.83 -5.17 -18.96
C SER A 347 12.08 -4.43 -18.47
N ALA A 348 13.09 -5.20 -18.05
CA ALA A 348 14.39 -4.65 -17.69
C ALA A 348 15.08 -4.05 -18.93
N SER A 349 15.14 -4.81 -20.04
CA SER A 349 15.72 -4.32 -21.31
C SER A 349 15.02 -3.06 -21.84
N GLY A 350 13.70 -2.96 -21.71
CA GLY A 350 12.94 -1.77 -22.11
C GLY A 350 13.33 -0.50 -21.35
N ALA A 351 13.90 -0.61 -20.14
CA ALA A 351 14.46 0.54 -19.44
C ALA A 351 15.67 1.13 -20.17
N VAL A 352 16.49 0.29 -20.81
CA VAL A 352 17.61 0.73 -21.66
C VAL A 352 17.07 1.46 -22.89
N THR A 353 16.11 0.87 -23.60
CA THR A 353 15.44 1.49 -24.76
C THR A 353 14.85 2.85 -24.36
N ARG A 354 14.16 2.92 -23.21
CA ARG A 354 13.53 4.16 -22.73
C ARG A 354 14.53 5.28 -22.46
N LEU A 355 15.70 4.97 -21.92
CA LEU A 355 16.75 5.98 -21.71
C LEU A 355 17.36 6.44 -23.04
N ARG A 356 17.51 5.55 -24.03
CA ARG A 356 17.92 5.92 -25.39
C ARG A 356 16.89 6.85 -26.05
N ASP A 357 15.60 6.55 -25.92
CA ASP A 357 14.50 7.38 -26.44
C ASP A 357 14.45 8.77 -25.78
N MET A 358 14.87 8.87 -24.51
CA MET A 358 15.06 10.14 -23.83
C MET A 358 16.32 10.90 -24.27
N GLY A 359 17.12 10.35 -25.19
CA GLY A 359 18.31 11.00 -25.73
C GLY A 359 19.58 10.78 -24.90
N VAL A 360 19.63 9.76 -24.04
CA VAL A 360 20.89 9.38 -23.40
C VAL A 360 21.73 8.53 -24.37
N GLU A 361 22.96 8.95 -24.61
CA GLU A 361 23.89 8.26 -25.51
C GLU A 361 24.28 6.88 -24.96
N SER A 362 24.31 5.87 -25.83
CA SER A 362 24.53 4.48 -25.42
C SER A 362 25.89 4.19 -24.79
N PHE A 363 26.93 4.95 -25.15
CA PHE A 363 28.22 4.82 -24.46
C PHE A 363 28.16 5.35 -23.02
N LEU A 364 27.35 6.37 -22.74
CA LEU A 364 27.13 6.82 -21.38
C LEU A 364 26.37 5.75 -20.61
N LEU A 365 25.27 5.23 -21.18
CA LEU A 365 24.47 4.17 -20.56
C LEU A 365 25.30 2.92 -20.22
N SER A 366 26.15 2.46 -21.15
CA SER A 366 26.97 1.29 -20.94
C SER A 366 27.97 1.48 -19.78
N SER A 367 28.48 2.70 -19.60
CA SER A 367 29.40 3.05 -18.51
C SER A 367 28.71 3.36 -17.18
N SER A 368 27.49 3.89 -17.19
CA SER A 368 26.78 4.34 -15.99
C SER A 368 25.87 3.30 -15.36
N LEU A 369 25.21 2.47 -16.16
CA LEU A 369 24.16 1.56 -15.69
C LEU A 369 24.79 0.35 -14.98
N ALA A 370 24.40 0.13 -13.72
CA ALA A 370 24.88 -0.97 -12.90
C ALA A 370 23.88 -2.13 -12.87
N GLY A 371 22.59 -1.83 -12.72
CA GLY A 371 21.55 -2.85 -12.73
C GLY A 371 20.13 -2.30 -12.91
N ILE A 372 19.24 -3.17 -13.36
CA ILE A 372 17.81 -2.87 -13.53
C ILE A 372 17.00 -3.97 -12.86
N ILE A 373 15.98 -3.58 -12.10
CA ILE A 373 15.04 -4.46 -11.41
C ILE A 373 13.67 -4.21 -12.02
N ALA A 374 13.21 -5.08 -12.91
CA ALA A 374 11.84 -5.05 -13.39
C ALA A 374 10.93 -5.78 -12.39
N GLN A 375 9.85 -5.12 -11.96
CA GLN A 375 9.03 -5.58 -10.85
C GLN A 375 7.54 -5.47 -11.16
N HIS A 376 6.79 -6.51 -10.78
CA HIS A 376 5.33 -6.54 -10.78
C HIS A 376 4.82 -7.08 -9.44
N LEU A 377 3.60 -6.68 -9.03
CA LEU A 377 2.92 -7.29 -7.89
C LEU A 377 1.86 -8.29 -8.36
N VAL A 378 1.91 -9.47 -7.73
CA VAL A 378 0.89 -10.52 -7.84
C VAL A 378 0.21 -10.72 -6.49
N ARG A 379 -1.06 -11.08 -6.50
CA ARG A 379 -1.80 -11.38 -5.27
C ARG A 379 -1.37 -12.73 -4.70
N ARG A 380 -1.21 -12.81 -3.38
CA ARG A 380 -0.86 -14.07 -2.72
C ARG A 380 -2.09 -14.96 -2.56
N LEU A 381 -1.95 -16.26 -2.77
CA LEU A 381 -3.01 -17.20 -2.48
C LEU A 381 -3.36 -17.18 -0.99
N CYS A 382 -4.65 -17.24 -0.67
CA CYS A 382 -5.09 -17.26 0.71
C CYS A 382 -4.58 -18.54 1.42
N PRO A 383 -3.82 -18.41 2.52
CA PRO A 383 -3.20 -19.57 3.17
C PRO A 383 -4.24 -20.53 3.77
N GLN A 384 -5.44 -20.06 4.07
CA GLN A 384 -6.51 -20.87 4.66
C GLN A 384 -7.28 -21.73 3.65
N CYS A 385 -7.36 -21.31 2.39
CA CYS A 385 -8.20 -21.99 1.39
C CYS A 385 -7.46 -22.44 0.14
N ARG A 386 -6.17 -22.11 -0.04
CA ARG A 386 -5.40 -22.54 -1.22
C ARG A 386 -5.42 -24.07 -1.33
N GLN A 387 -5.55 -24.56 -2.55
CA GLN A 387 -5.49 -25.99 -2.86
C GLN A 387 -4.40 -26.25 -3.90
N PHE A 388 -3.88 -27.47 -3.93
CA PHE A 388 -2.94 -27.92 -4.95
C PHE A 388 -3.66 -28.82 -5.93
N THR A 389 -3.73 -28.41 -7.19
CA THR A 389 -4.40 -29.14 -8.26
C THR A 389 -3.40 -29.60 -9.32
N PRO A 390 -3.64 -30.75 -10.00
CA PRO A 390 -2.78 -31.18 -11.10
C PRO A 390 -2.63 -30.12 -12.19
N VAL A 391 -1.43 -29.99 -12.75
CA VAL A 391 -1.19 -29.07 -13.88
C VAL A 391 -1.94 -29.52 -15.12
N SER A 392 -2.56 -28.59 -15.84
CA SER A 392 -3.16 -28.86 -17.15
C SER A 392 -2.08 -29.12 -18.21
N PRO A 393 -2.42 -29.77 -19.35
CA PRO A 393 -1.45 -30.00 -20.43
C PRO A 393 -0.79 -28.72 -20.96
N GLN A 394 -1.55 -27.62 -21.06
CA GLN A 394 -1.05 -26.31 -21.49
C GLN A 394 -0.09 -25.71 -20.45
N GLN A 395 -0.45 -25.79 -19.16
CA GLN A 395 0.42 -25.33 -18.08
C GLN A 395 1.73 -26.13 -18.05
N ALA A 396 1.66 -27.46 -18.19
CA ALA A 396 2.80 -28.34 -18.21
C ALA A 396 3.80 -28.00 -19.33
N GLN A 397 3.32 -27.59 -20.52
CA GLN A 397 4.17 -27.16 -21.62
C GLN A 397 4.99 -25.91 -21.25
N MET A 398 4.36 -24.91 -20.62
CA MET A 398 5.04 -23.69 -20.18
C MET A 398 6.07 -23.96 -19.08
N PHE A 399 5.70 -24.77 -18.07
CA PHE A 399 6.66 -25.17 -17.04
C PHE A 399 7.85 -25.92 -17.64
N LYS A 400 7.62 -26.81 -18.60
CA LYS A 400 8.67 -27.52 -19.34
C LYS A 400 9.57 -26.56 -20.13
N TYR A 401 9.00 -25.56 -20.80
CA TYR A 401 9.75 -24.54 -21.53
C TYR A 401 10.74 -23.79 -20.61
N HIS A 402 10.31 -23.44 -19.40
CA HIS A 402 11.17 -22.80 -18.40
C HIS A 402 12.01 -23.78 -17.56
N GLN A 403 12.04 -25.07 -17.92
CA GLN A 403 12.81 -26.13 -17.24
C GLN A 403 12.41 -26.31 -15.77
N LEU A 404 11.11 -26.21 -15.48
CA LEU A 404 10.53 -26.40 -14.16
C LEU A 404 9.75 -27.72 -14.14
N ALA A 405 10.12 -28.63 -13.24
CA ALA A 405 9.38 -29.87 -13.03
C ALA A 405 8.28 -29.63 -11.98
N VAL A 406 7.02 -29.83 -12.37
CA VAL A 406 5.87 -29.68 -11.48
C VAL A 406 4.73 -30.59 -11.91
N THR A 407 4.06 -31.19 -10.93
CA THR A 407 2.87 -32.03 -11.14
C THR A 407 1.60 -31.39 -10.60
N THR A 408 1.73 -30.53 -9.58
CA THR A 408 0.60 -29.82 -8.95
C THR A 408 0.96 -28.36 -8.68
N ILE A 409 -0.01 -27.47 -8.76
CA ILE A 409 0.16 -26.02 -8.56
C ILE A 409 -0.89 -25.48 -7.59
N GLY A 410 -0.55 -24.39 -6.90
CA GLY A 410 -1.49 -23.68 -6.06
C GLY A 410 -2.60 -23.00 -6.87
N THR A 411 -3.85 -23.20 -6.46
CA THR A 411 -5.03 -22.56 -7.06
C THR A 411 -5.90 -21.87 -6.01
N PRO A 412 -6.56 -20.76 -6.40
CA PRO A 412 -7.48 -20.05 -5.51
C PRO A 412 -8.79 -20.83 -5.37
N VAL A 413 -9.38 -20.79 -4.17
CA VAL A 413 -10.70 -21.41 -3.89
C VAL A 413 -11.70 -20.35 -3.44
N GLY A 414 -11.34 -19.58 -2.41
CA GLY A 414 -12.26 -18.64 -1.75
C GLY A 414 -12.76 -19.20 -0.43
N CYS A 415 -12.73 -18.36 0.60
CA CYS A 415 -13.30 -18.65 1.91
C CYS A 415 -13.72 -17.33 2.58
N PRO A 416 -14.44 -17.37 3.72
CA PRO A 416 -14.81 -16.16 4.45
C PRO A 416 -13.62 -15.26 4.82
N HIS A 417 -12.44 -15.83 5.09
CA HIS A 417 -11.25 -15.07 5.49
C HIS A 417 -10.65 -14.21 4.38
N CYS A 418 -10.73 -14.67 3.13
CA CYS A 418 -10.34 -13.88 1.96
C CYS A 418 -11.54 -13.25 1.25
N HIS A 419 -12.70 -13.20 1.91
CA HIS A 419 -13.95 -12.70 1.35
C HIS A 419 -14.29 -13.32 -0.01
N GLN A 420 -14.10 -14.63 -0.13
CA GLN A 420 -14.35 -15.42 -1.34
C GLN A 420 -13.46 -15.04 -2.54
N SER A 421 -12.42 -14.22 -2.37
CA SER A 421 -11.52 -13.85 -3.46
C SER A 421 -10.51 -14.95 -3.82
N GLY A 422 -10.14 -15.78 -2.83
CA GLY A 422 -9.06 -16.77 -2.93
C GLY A 422 -7.66 -16.20 -2.71
N TYR A 423 -7.53 -14.89 -2.44
CA TYR A 423 -6.25 -14.19 -2.28
C TYR A 423 -6.20 -13.35 -1.00
N GLN A 424 -5.01 -13.13 -0.46
CA GLN A 424 -4.80 -12.25 0.69
C GLN A 424 -3.38 -11.69 0.71
N GLY A 425 -3.26 -10.38 0.51
CA GLY A 425 -1.98 -9.69 0.40
C GLY A 425 -1.36 -9.79 -0.99
N ARG A 426 -0.20 -9.16 -1.15
CA ARG A 426 0.56 -9.10 -2.41
C ARG A 426 2.00 -9.52 -2.20
N MET A 427 2.64 -9.96 -3.27
CA MET A 427 4.07 -10.19 -3.34
C MET A 427 4.61 -9.67 -4.66
N ALA A 428 5.88 -9.25 -4.66
CA ALA A 428 6.55 -8.85 -5.87
C ALA A 428 7.09 -10.08 -6.61
N ILE A 429 7.10 -10.03 -7.94
CA ILE A 429 7.92 -10.87 -8.82
C ILE A 429 8.91 -9.96 -9.52
N HIS A 430 10.12 -10.49 -9.76
CA HIS A 430 11.24 -9.69 -10.22
C HIS A 430 11.91 -10.34 -11.43
N GLU A 431 12.45 -9.49 -12.29
CA GLU A 431 13.46 -9.81 -13.27
C GLU A 431 14.65 -8.88 -13.01
N MET A 432 15.80 -9.48 -12.71
CA MET A 432 17.05 -8.77 -12.46
C MET A 432 17.87 -8.71 -13.74
N MET A 433 18.44 -7.56 -14.02
CA MET A 433 19.44 -7.36 -15.07
C MET A 433 20.65 -6.69 -14.44
N VAL A 434 21.66 -7.48 -14.06
CA VAL A 434 22.97 -6.96 -13.64
C VAL A 434 23.79 -6.67 -14.89
N VAL A 435 24.35 -5.46 -15.02
CA VAL A 435 25.08 -5.06 -16.24
C VAL A 435 26.49 -5.66 -16.26
N THR A 436 26.61 -6.85 -16.84
CA THR A 436 27.88 -7.56 -17.07
C THR A 436 28.68 -6.94 -18.22
N PRO A 437 29.96 -7.33 -18.42
CA PRO A 437 30.74 -6.90 -19.59
C PRO A 437 30.08 -7.19 -20.94
N GLU A 438 29.40 -8.34 -21.09
CA GLU A 438 28.68 -8.67 -22.33
C GLU A 438 27.49 -7.74 -22.57
N LEU A 439 26.67 -7.51 -21.53
CA LEU A 439 25.55 -6.57 -21.62
C LEU A 439 26.03 -5.13 -21.84
N ARG A 440 27.14 -4.74 -21.22
CA ARG A 440 27.78 -3.43 -21.44
C ARG A 440 28.17 -3.23 -22.90
N ALA A 441 28.79 -4.22 -23.52
CA ALA A 441 29.14 -4.16 -24.94
C ALA A 441 27.88 -4.07 -25.82
N ALA A 442 26.87 -4.90 -25.57
CA ALA A 442 25.61 -4.87 -26.30
C ALA A 442 24.86 -3.52 -26.17
N ILE A 443 24.87 -2.92 -24.97
CA ILE A 443 24.30 -1.58 -24.75
C ILE A 443 25.06 -0.54 -25.59
N HIS A 444 26.39 -0.58 -25.56
CA HIS A 444 27.25 0.33 -26.31
C HIS A 444 27.03 0.24 -27.83
N GLU A 445 26.90 -0.97 -28.36
CA GLU A 445 26.67 -1.26 -29.78
C GLU A 445 25.24 -0.95 -30.27
N ASN A 446 24.37 -0.42 -29.41
CA ASN A 446 22.96 -0.15 -29.74
C ASN A 446 22.18 -1.40 -30.17
N VAL A 447 22.51 -2.55 -29.57
CA VAL A 447 21.76 -3.78 -29.80
C VAL A 447 20.28 -3.58 -29.42
N ASP A 448 19.38 -4.19 -30.20
CA ASP A 448 17.94 -4.11 -30.02
C ASP A 448 17.47 -4.77 -28.70
N GLU A 449 16.25 -4.43 -28.28
CA GLU A 449 15.68 -4.90 -27.02
C GLU A 449 15.56 -6.43 -26.94
N GLN A 450 15.17 -7.10 -28.03
CA GLN A 450 15.00 -8.55 -28.05
C GLN A 450 16.33 -9.29 -27.89
N ALA A 451 17.40 -8.76 -28.50
CA ALA A 451 18.74 -9.30 -28.33
C ALA A 451 19.30 -9.04 -26.93
N LEU A 452 19.03 -7.88 -26.33
CA LEU A 452 19.34 -7.63 -24.92
C LEU A 452 18.60 -8.60 -24.00
N GLU A 453 17.29 -8.82 -24.20
CA GLU A 453 16.52 -9.80 -23.43
C GLU A 453 17.10 -11.22 -23.52
N ARG A 454 17.51 -11.64 -24.73
CA ARG A 454 18.15 -12.94 -24.93
C ARG A 454 19.43 -13.09 -24.09
N LEU A 455 20.23 -12.03 -23.96
CA LEU A 455 21.43 -12.03 -23.11
C LEU A 455 21.06 -12.06 -21.62
N VAL A 456 20.10 -11.24 -21.19
CA VAL A 456 19.63 -11.21 -19.79
C VAL A 456 19.12 -12.59 -19.36
N ARG A 457 18.34 -13.27 -20.21
CA ARG A 457 17.78 -14.60 -19.94
C ARG A 457 18.81 -15.72 -19.77
N GLN A 458 20.05 -15.52 -20.26
CA GLN A 458 21.14 -16.49 -20.04
C GLN A 458 21.69 -16.41 -18.61
N GLN A 459 21.58 -15.26 -17.97
CA GLN A 459 22.19 -14.98 -16.66
C GLN A 459 21.15 -14.93 -15.53
N HIS A 460 19.98 -14.36 -15.80
CA HIS A 460 18.92 -14.16 -14.82
C HIS A 460 17.60 -14.81 -15.24
N LYS A 461 16.72 -15.01 -14.26
CA LYS A 461 15.39 -15.54 -14.51
C LYS A 461 14.51 -14.45 -15.10
N ALA A 462 13.85 -14.75 -16.21
CA ALA A 462 12.76 -13.93 -16.72
C ALA A 462 11.67 -13.74 -15.65
N LEU A 463 10.95 -12.62 -15.71
CA LEU A 463 9.86 -12.28 -14.78
C LEU A 463 8.85 -13.43 -14.63
N ILE A 464 8.46 -14.03 -15.77
CA ILE A 464 7.55 -15.17 -15.81
C ILE A 464 8.12 -16.40 -15.08
N LYS A 465 9.41 -16.71 -15.25
CA LYS A 465 10.05 -17.84 -14.57
C LYS A 465 10.08 -17.64 -13.06
N ASN A 466 10.32 -16.41 -12.58
CA ASN A 466 10.22 -16.06 -11.16
C ASN A 466 8.78 -16.29 -10.64
N GLY A 467 7.77 -15.83 -11.38
CA GLY A 467 6.37 -16.03 -11.07
C GLY A 467 5.96 -17.51 -11.03
N LEU A 468 6.37 -18.30 -12.03
CA LEU A 468 6.07 -19.74 -12.11
C LEU A 468 6.64 -20.51 -10.92
N GLN A 469 7.83 -20.17 -10.42
CA GLN A 469 8.38 -20.78 -9.20
C GLN A 469 7.47 -20.53 -7.98
N LYS A 470 6.85 -19.35 -7.90
CA LYS A 470 5.90 -18.99 -6.83
C LYS A 470 4.53 -19.66 -6.98
N VAL A 471 4.16 -20.04 -8.21
CA VAL A 471 2.98 -20.87 -8.47
C VAL A 471 3.22 -22.30 -7.96
N ILE A 472 4.44 -22.83 -8.15
CA ILE A 472 4.84 -24.15 -7.67
C ILE A 472 4.84 -24.21 -6.13
N SER A 473 5.34 -23.16 -5.45
CA SER A 473 5.29 -23.09 -3.98
C SER A 473 3.88 -22.82 -3.43
N GLY A 474 2.92 -22.50 -4.30
CA GLY A 474 1.55 -22.15 -3.92
C GLY A 474 1.44 -20.78 -3.24
N ASP A 475 2.39 -19.87 -3.49
CA ASP A 475 2.37 -18.50 -2.97
C ASP A 475 1.46 -17.60 -3.81
N THR A 476 1.34 -17.86 -5.11
CA THR A 476 0.44 -17.16 -6.05
C THR A 476 -0.22 -18.16 -7.01
N SER A 477 -1.19 -17.71 -7.79
CA SER A 477 -1.86 -18.51 -8.81
C SER A 477 -1.22 -18.35 -10.18
N TRP A 478 -1.47 -19.34 -11.06
CA TRP A 478 -1.15 -19.26 -12.49
C TRP A 478 -1.73 -17.99 -13.14
N ASP A 479 -3.01 -17.72 -12.89
CA ASP A 479 -3.73 -16.59 -13.52
C ASP A 479 -3.11 -15.25 -13.14
N GLU A 480 -2.67 -15.08 -11.89
CA GLU A 480 -2.00 -13.86 -11.45
C GLU A 480 -0.66 -13.64 -12.16
N VAL A 481 0.12 -14.70 -12.39
CA VAL A 481 1.39 -14.59 -13.13
C VAL A 481 1.14 -14.26 -14.58
N MET A 482 0.20 -14.94 -15.24
CA MET A 482 -0.14 -14.66 -16.65
C MET A 482 -0.70 -13.24 -16.83
N ARG A 483 -1.48 -12.73 -15.87
CA ARG A 483 -2.03 -11.36 -15.89
C ARG A 483 -0.95 -10.29 -15.96
N VAL A 484 0.19 -10.49 -15.29
CA VAL A 484 1.28 -9.50 -15.24
C VAL A 484 2.39 -9.76 -16.25
N ALA A 485 2.55 -11.01 -16.68
CA ALA A 485 3.59 -11.43 -17.64
C ALA A 485 3.12 -11.43 -19.10
N SER A 486 1.87 -11.04 -19.40
CA SER A 486 1.30 -11.03 -20.75
C SER A 486 2.12 -10.22 -21.76
N ALA A 487 2.67 -9.08 -21.35
CA ALA A 487 3.55 -8.27 -22.19
C ALA A 487 4.89 -8.97 -22.52
N THR A 488 5.36 -9.85 -21.63
CA THR A 488 6.57 -10.65 -21.84
C THR A 488 6.29 -11.87 -22.72
N LEU A 489 5.08 -12.44 -22.65
CA LEU A 489 4.66 -13.59 -23.45
C LEU A 489 4.57 -13.30 -24.96
N GLU A 490 4.25 -12.07 -25.36
CA GLU A 490 4.26 -11.66 -26.78
C GLU A 490 5.67 -11.66 -27.40
N SER A 491 6.72 -11.62 -26.58
CA SER A 491 8.12 -11.81 -27.01
C SER A 491 8.54 -13.29 -27.09
N GLU A 492 7.73 -14.19 -26.53
CA GLU A 492 8.02 -15.63 -26.40
C GLU A 492 7.29 -16.50 -27.43
N ALA A 493 6.29 -15.95 -28.12
CA ALA A 493 5.56 -16.56 -29.25
C ALA A 493 6.16 -16.13 -30.59
#